data_AF-A0A1I8NPS6-F1
#
_entry.id   AF-A0A1I8NPS6-F1
#
_cell.length_a   1.000
_cell.length_b   1.000
_cell.length_c   1.000
_cell.angle_alpha   90.00
_cell.angle_beta   90.00
_cell.angle_gamma   90.00
#
_symmetry.space_group_name_H-M   'P 1'
#
loop_
_entity.id
_entity.type
_entity.pdbx_description
1 polymer ?
#
loop_
_entity_poly.entity_id
_entity_poly.type
_entity_poly.pdbx_seq_one_letter_code
_entity_poly.pdbx_strand_id
1 'polypeptide(L)'
;MMNEDTSASTSSSGGGVKKFFQRLSQIYQSALDRSTPHTKLRWSGAAVLVLFFLLRIFLNQGWYIVCYALGIFHLNLFIAFLTPKIDPEFDPYANEDDGPNLPTRSNEEFRPFIRRLPEFKFWLSITKSTTIAIICTFFDCFNIPVFWPILVMYFITLFCITMKRQIKHMIKYKYLPFTRNKPRYQRVGEPTESSK
;
A
#
# COMPACT_ATOMS: atom_id res chain seq x y z
N MET A 1 -48.18 -29.63 -36.73
CA MET A 1 -47.63 -28.87 -35.59
C MET A 1 -47.00 -29.92 -34.68
N MET A 2 -45.75 -30.35 -34.88
CA MET A 2 -44.47 -29.68 -34.48
C MET A 2 -44.53 -29.22 -33.01
N ASN A 3 -43.71 -29.62 -32.04
CA ASN A 3 -42.42 -30.34 -31.94
C ASN A 3 -42.34 -30.89 -30.49
N GLU A 4 -41.96 -32.16 -30.28
CA GLU A 4 -40.62 -32.66 -29.93
C GLU A 4 -40.07 -32.28 -28.54
N ASP A 5 -39.72 -33.34 -27.81
CA ASP A 5 -38.86 -33.42 -26.65
C ASP A 5 -37.56 -32.62 -26.81
N THR A 6 -37.02 -32.12 -25.69
CA THR A 6 -35.59 -31.90 -25.39
C THR A 6 -35.44 -30.70 -24.45
N SER A 7 -35.63 -30.91 -23.15
CA SER A 7 -34.90 -30.10 -22.16
C SER A 7 -33.63 -30.87 -21.83
N ALA A 8 -32.67 -30.69 -22.73
CA ALA A 8 -31.32 -31.20 -22.62
C ALA A 8 -30.71 -30.88 -21.25
N SER A 9 -30.09 -31.91 -20.69
CA SER A 9 -29.02 -31.85 -19.71
C SER A 9 -27.99 -30.76 -20.06
N THR A 10 -28.12 -29.57 -19.48
CA THR A 10 -27.06 -28.55 -19.50
C THR A 10 -26.02 -28.88 -18.43
N SER A 11 -25.14 -29.80 -18.82
CA SER A 11 -23.71 -29.87 -18.48
C SER A 11 -23.23 -29.16 -17.21
N SER A 12 -22.99 -29.97 -16.18
CA SER A 12 -22.28 -29.71 -14.92
C SER A 12 -20.77 -29.36 -15.07
N SER A 13 -20.36 -28.73 -16.17
CA SER A 13 -18.94 -28.52 -16.54
C SER A 13 -18.28 -27.32 -15.83
N GLY A 14 -19.05 -26.32 -15.39
CA GLY A 14 -18.50 -25.11 -14.73
C GLY A 14 -18.11 -25.26 -13.26
N GLY A 15 -18.45 -26.40 -12.62
CA GLY A 15 -18.26 -26.60 -11.18
C GLY A 15 -16.84 -26.97 -10.77
N GLY A 16 -16.12 -27.74 -11.60
CA GLY A 16 -14.76 -28.22 -11.30
C GLY A 16 -13.72 -27.09 -11.28
N VAL A 17 -13.76 -26.22 -12.29
CA VAL A 17 -12.88 -25.05 -12.41
C VAL A 17 -13.15 -24.07 -11.26
N LYS A 18 -14.42 -23.76 -10.96
CA LYS A 18 -14.79 -22.90 -9.83
C LYS A 18 -14.32 -23.48 -8.49
N LYS A 19 -14.47 -24.79 -8.27
CA LYS A 19 -13.99 -25.47 -7.06
C LYS A 19 -12.46 -25.47 -6.96
N PHE A 20 -11.73 -25.60 -8.07
CA PHE A 20 -10.27 -25.51 -8.11
C PHE A 20 -9.78 -24.10 -7.76
N PHE A 21 -10.34 -23.06 -8.39
CA PHE A 21 -10.02 -21.67 -8.05
C PHE A 21 -10.36 -21.34 -6.59
N GLN A 22 -11.47 -21.87 -6.07
CA GLN A 22 -11.85 -21.69 -4.68
C GLN A 22 -10.84 -22.33 -3.72
N ARG A 23 -10.37 -23.55 -4.02
CA ARG A 23 -9.32 -24.23 -3.23
C ARG A 23 -7.98 -23.50 -3.30
N LEU A 24 -7.57 -23.04 -4.49
CA LEU A 24 -6.36 -22.22 -4.66
C LEU A 24 -6.45 -20.93 -3.84
N SER A 25 -7.59 -20.26 -3.90
CA SER A 25 -7.85 -19.03 -3.14
C SER A 25 -7.75 -19.30 -1.63
N GLN A 26 -8.34 -20.39 -1.13
CA GLN A 26 -8.27 -20.79 0.27
C GLN A 26 -6.85 -21.13 0.73
N ILE A 27 -6.07 -21.86 -0.08
CA ILE A 27 -4.67 -22.19 0.23
C ILE A 27 -3.81 -20.93 0.24
N TYR A 28 -4.02 -20.05 -0.74
CA TYR A 28 -3.33 -18.75 -0.82
C TYR A 28 -3.66 -17.89 0.40
N GLN A 29 -4.93 -17.79 0.79
CA GLN A 29 -5.36 -17.05 1.98
C GLN A 29 -4.76 -17.64 3.26
N SER A 30 -4.75 -18.98 3.39
CA SER A 30 -4.17 -19.67 4.54
C SER A 30 -2.65 -19.47 4.64
N ALA A 31 -1.94 -19.49 3.50
CA ALA A 31 -0.50 -19.19 3.44
C ALA A 31 -0.21 -17.73 3.82
N LEU A 32 -1.06 -16.80 3.37
CA LEU A 32 -0.98 -15.39 3.75
C LEU A 32 -1.18 -15.23 5.25
N ASP A 33 -2.21 -15.85 5.81
CA ASP A 33 -2.52 -15.77 7.25
C ASP A 33 -1.36 -16.30 8.10
N ARG A 34 -0.70 -17.39 7.68
CA ARG A 34 0.49 -17.95 8.34
C ARG A 34 1.72 -17.03 8.30
N SER A 35 1.84 -16.18 7.28
CA SER A 35 2.94 -15.22 7.15
C SER A 35 2.73 -13.93 7.96
N THR A 36 1.51 -13.68 8.44
CA THR A 36 1.11 -12.48 9.21
C THR A 36 1.99 -12.16 10.42
N PRO A 37 2.32 -13.10 11.32
CA PRO A 37 3.07 -12.77 12.54
C PRO A 37 4.54 -12.37 12.30
N HIS A 38 5.15 -12.80 11.19
CA HIS A 38 6.59 -12.66 10.97
C HIS A 38 6.97 -11.39 10.19
N THR A 39 6.72 -10.21 10.77
CA THR A 39 7.00 -8.92 10.13
C THR A 39 8.46 -8.76 9.70
N LYS A 40 9.44 -9.05 10.58
CA LYS A 40 10.87 -8.88 10.27
C LYS A 40 11.32 -9.77 9.10
N LEU A 41 10.91 -11.04 9.12
CA LEU A 41 11.26 -12.01 8.09
C LEU A 41 10.65 -11.67 6.72
N ARG A 42 9.41 -11.16 6.72
CA ARG A 42 8.75 -10.67 5.52
C ARG A 42 9.56 -9.55 4.88
N TRP A 43 9.88 -8.52 5.64
CA TRP A 43 10.63 -7.37 5.13
C TRP A 43 12.05 -7.72 4.72
N SER A 44 12.74 -8.61 5.45
CA SER A 44 14.05 -9.10 5.02
C SER A 44 13.96 -9.86 3.70
N GLY A 45 12.95 -10.72 3.52
CA GLY A 45 12.74 -11.44 2.26
C GLY A 45 12.45 -10.49 1.09
N ALA A 46 11.59 -9.48 1.28
CA ALA A 46 11.32 -8.48 0.26
C ALA A 46 12.57 -7.65 -0.08
N ALA A 47 13.37 -7.26 0.93
CA ALA A 47 14.61 -6.52 0.72
C ALA A 47 15.63 -7.34 -0.07
N VAL A 48 15.81 -8.62 0.26
CA VAL A 48 16.69 -9.54 -0.49
C VAL A 48 16.21 -9.67 -1.93
N LEU A 49 14.90 -9.80 -2.16
CA LEU A 49 14.32 -9.96 -3.49
C LEU A 49 14.50 -8.69 -4.35
N VAL A 50 14.31 -7.51 -3.78
CA VAL A 50 14.61 -6.22 -4.43
C VAL A 50 16.11 -6.08 -4.71
N LEU A 51 16.96 -6.43 -3.75
CA LEU A 51 18.41 -6.39 -3.92
C LEU A 51 18.88 -7.31 -5.05
N PHE A 52 18.34 -8.53 -5.12
CA PHE A 52 18.61 -9.47 -6.21
C PHE A 52 18.19 -8.89 -7.57
N PHE A 53 17.01 -8.26 -7.66
CA PHE A 53 16.57 -7.58 -8.87
C PHE A 53 17.54 -6.46 -9.27
N LEU A 54 17.93 -5.58 -8.34
CA LEU A 54 18.87 -4.50 -8.61
C LEU A 54 20.23 -5.05 -9.06
N LEU A 55 20.77 -6.03 -8.35
CA LEU A 55 22.04 -6.68 -8.68
C LEU A 55 22.01 -7.23 -10.11
N ARG A 56 20.91 -7.90 -10.51
CA ARG A 56 20.72 -8.36 -11.88
C ARG A 56 20.79 -7.22 -12.89
N ILE A 57 20.07 -6.12 -12.66
CA ILE A 57 20.07 -4.96 -13.57
C ILE A 57 21.48 -4.36 -13.68
N PHE A 58 22.20 -4.26 -12.57
CA PHE A 58 23.58 -3.74 -12.56
C PHE A 58 24.58 -4.68 -13.24
N LEU A 59 24.45 -6.00 -13.09
CA LEU A 59 25.36 -6.94 -13.75
C LEU A 59 25.09 -7.05 -15.26
N ASN A 60 23.82 -7.05 -15.65
CA ASN A 60 23.42 -7.22 -17.05
C ASN A 60 23.28 -5.90 -17.82
N GLN A 61 23.39 -4.75 -17.15
CA GLN A 61 23.35 -3.40 -17.72
C GLN A 61 22.19 -3.19 -18.74
N GLY A 62 20.99 -3.69 -18.40
CA GLY A 62 19.83 -3.70 -19.31
C GLY A 62 18.49 -3.66 -18.58
N TRP A 63 17.39 -3.74 -19.34
CA TRP A 63 16.01 -3.71 -18.82
C TRP A 63 15.68 -2.47 -17.95
N TYR A 64 16.27 -1.32 -18.28
CA TYR A 64 16.07 -0.06 -17.54
C TYR A 64 14.62 0.39 -17.49
N ILE A 65 13.83 0.11 -18.54
CA ILE A 65 12.40 0.43 -18.57
C ILE A 65 11.63 -0.38 -17.52
N VAL A 66 11.96 -1.67 -17.37
CA VAL A 66 11.34 -2.55 -16.36
C VAL A 66 11.69 -2.04 -14.96
N CYS A 67 12.95 -1.69 -14.74
CA CYS A 67 13.42 -1.09 -13.48
C CYS A 67 12.69 0.23 -13.18
N TYR A 68 12.55 1.10 -14.18
CA TYR A 68 11.85 2.38 -14.04
C TYR A 68 10.36 2.21 -13.72
N ALA A 69 9.67 1.33 -14.44
CA ALA A 69 8.26 1.01 -14.19
C ALA A 69 8.07 0.43 -12.77
N LEU A 70 8.95 -0.48 -12.35
CA LEU A 70 8.96 -1.01 -10.99
C LEU A 70 9.19 0.08 -9.94
N GLY A 71 10.14 0.99 -10.19
CA GLY A 71 10.46 2.11 -9.32
C GLY A 71 9.29 3.06 -9.12
N ILE A 72 8.63 3.49 -10.21
CA ILE A 72 7.43 4.34 -10.12
C ILE A 72 6.31 3.61 -9.39
N PHE A 73 6.13 2.31 -9.64
CA PHE A 73 5.12 1.54 -8.94
C PHE A 73 5.38 1.50 -7.42
N HIS A 74 6.64 1.31 -7.00
CA HIS A 74 7.04 1.36 -5.60
C HIS A 74 6.84 2.76 -5.00
N LEU A 75 7.16 3.82 -5.74
CA LEU A 75 6.88 5.20 -5.34
C LEU A 75 5.38 5.39 -5.09
N ASN A 76 4.53 4.97 -6.04
CA ASN A 76 3.08 5.09 -5.91
C ASN A 76 2.54 4.31 -4.70
N LEU A 77 3.08 3.12 -4.46
CA LEU A 77 2.72 2.32 -3.29
C LEU A 77 3.15 3.02 -1.98
N PHE A 78 4.31 3.67 -1.97
CA PHE A 78 4.80 4.43 -0.84
C PHE A 78 3.93 5.67 -0.57
N ILE A 79 3.50 6.37 -1.62
CA ILE A 79 2.53 7.47 -1.53
C ILE A 79 1.22 6.94 -0.92
N ALA A 80 0.66 5.85 -1.45
CA ALA A 80 -0.56 5.25 -0.93
C ALA A 80 -0.44 4.74 0.51
N PHE A 81 0.77 4.42 0.97
CA PHE A 81 1.03 4.07 2.36
C PHE A 81 1.04 5.31 3.27
N LEU A 82 1.54 6.44 2.78
CA LEU A 82 1.55 7.73 3.50
C LEU A 82 0.19 8.44 3.48
N THR A 83 -0.59 8.29 2.42
CA THR A 83 -1.91 8.92 2.30
C THR A 83 -2.88 8.32 3.34
N PRO A 84 -3.58 9.16 4.14
CA PRO A 84 -4.57 8.69 5.09
C PRO A 84 -5.74 7.98 4.38
N LYS A 85 -6.45 7.07 5.07
CA LYS A 85 -7.67 6.43 4.52
C LYS A 85 -8.78 7.44 4.21
N ILE A 86 -8.86 8.48 5.00
CA ILE A 86 -9.87 9.52 4.93
C ILE A 86 -9.12 10.73 4.39
N ASP A 87 -9.36 11.02 3.12
CA ASP A 87 -8.78 12.20 2.47
C ASP A 87 -9.56 13.43 2.93
N PRO A 88 -8.94 14.38 3.64
CA PRO A 88 -9.60 15.62 4.05
C PRO A 88 -9.81 16.57 2.88
N GLU A 89 -9.21 16.32 1.72
CA GLU A 89 -9.48 17.07 0.49
C GLU A 89 -10.91 16.78 -0.05
N PHE A 90 -11.54 15.71 0.43
CA PHE A 90 -12.96 15.38 0.21
C PHE A 90 -13.88 15.88 1.32
N ASP A 91 -13.35 16.61 2.31
CA ASP A 91 -14.18 17.35 3.25
C ASP A 91 -14.55 18.70 2.60
N PRO A 92 -15.77 18.88 2.06
CA PRO A 92 -16.19 20.13 1.42
C PRO A 92 -16.12 21.33 2.37
N TYR A 93 -15.95 21.11 3.67
CA TYR A 93 -15.79 22.15 4.69
C TYR A 93 -14.32 22.55 4.94
N ALA A 94 -13.32 21.81 4.43
CA ALA A 94 -11.89 22.12 4.66
C ALA A 94 -11.37 23.34 3.87
N ASN A 95 -12.12 23.78 2.84
CA ASN A 95 -11.82 25.00 2.08
C ASN A 95 -12.69 26.20 2.51
N GLU A 96 -13.59 26.04 3.47
CA GLU A 96 -14.49 27.11 3.96
C GLU A 96 -14.11 27.65 5.35
N ASP A 97 -12.92 27.31 5.87
CA ASP A 97 -12.51 27.68 7.23
C ASP A 97 -11.64 28.96 7.30
N ASP A 98 -11.95 29.94 6.45
CA ASP A 98 -11.45 31.33 6.54
C ASP A 98 -12.47 32.23 7.28
N GLY A 99 -13.26 31.62 8.18
CA GLY A 99 -14.11 32.31 9.14
C GLY A 99 -13.35 32.62 10.44
N PRO A 100 -13.71 33.68 11.17
CA PRO A 100 -13.05 34.06 12.42
C PRO A 100 -13.30 32.99 13.50
N ASN A 101 -12.40 32.03 13.62
CA ASN A 101 -12.47 30.97 14.62
C ASN A 101 -12.09 31.51 16.00
N LEU A 102 -13.02 31.41 16.96
CA LEU A 102 -12.77 31.70 18.37
C LEU A 102 -11.69 30.75 18.91
N PRO A 103 -10.73 31.24 19.72
CA PRO A 103 -9.60 30.45 20.19
C PRO A 103 -10.05 29.43 21.25
N THR A 104 -10.58 28.29 20.83
CA THR A 104 -10.85 27.15 21.71
C THR A 104 -9.73 26.13 21.56
N ARG A 105 -8.86 26.06 22.57
CA ARG A 105 -7.68 25.17 22.64
C ARG A 105 -8.03 23.67 22.75
N SER A 106 -9.25 23.24 22.40
CA SER A 106 -9.77 21.94 22.83
C SER A 106 -10.71 21.25 21.84
N ASN A 107 -10.63 21.58 20.55
CA ASN A 107 -11.36 20.81 19.52
C ASN A 107 -10.45 20.35 18.37
N GLU A 108 -9.18 20.04 18.66
CA GLU A 108 -8.37 19.20 17.78
C GLU A 108 -8.95 17.77 17.88
N GLU A 109 -10.02 17.50 17.13
CA GLU A 109 -10.62 16.18 16.99
C GLU A 109 -9.53 15.21 16.54
N PHE A 110 -9.04 14.39 17.48
CA PHE A 110 -7.96 13.45 17.24
C PHE A 110 -8.47 12.35 16.31
N ARG A 111 -8.25 12.51 15.00
CA ARG A 111 -8.51 11.46 14.01
C ARG A 111 -7.33 10.48 14.04
N PRO A 112 -7.46 9.26 14.60
CA PRO A 112 -6.37 8.31 14.65
C PRO A 112 -5.94 7.97 13.23
N PHE A 113 -4.64 7.93 12.97
CA PHE A 113 -4.14 7.53 11.66
C PHE A 113 -4.50 6.10 11.35
N ILE A 114 -5.40 5.93 10.41
CA ILE A 114 -5.61 4.66 9.73
C ILE A 114 -4.98 4.83 8.34
N ARG A 115 -3.81 4.22 8.15
CA ARG A 115 -3.11 4.23 6.86
C ARG A 115 -3.98 3.57 5.79
N ARG A 116 -3.99 4.13 4.57
CA ARG A 116 -4.81 3.60 3.46
C ARG A 116 -4.45 2.19 3.07
N LEU A 117 -3.16 1.88 3.07
CA LEU A 117 -2.64 0.55 2.80
C LEU A 117 -2.14 -0.13 4.09
N PRO A 118 -2.75 -1.25 4.53
CA PRO A 118 -2.19 -2.08 5.58
C PRO A 118 -0.77 -2.55 5.21
N GLU A 119 0.15 -2.56 6.16
CA GLU A 119 1.55 -2.94 5.97
C GLU A 119 1.70 -4.30 5.27
N PHE A 120 0.82 -5.25 5.60
CA PHE A 120 0.80 -6.56 4.97
C PHE A 120 0.51 -6.49 3.46
N LYS A 121 -0.46 -5.65 3.05
CA LYS A 121 -0.78 -5.45 1.63
C LYS A 121 0.34 -4.69 0.91
N PHE A 122 1.01 -3.76 1.60
CA PHE A 122 2.20 -3.07 1.09
C PHE A 122 3.30 -4.08 0.76
N TRP A 123 3.68 -4.90 1.74
CA TRP A 123 4.71 -5.92 1.58
C TRP A 123 4.38 -6.92 0.46
N LEU A 124 3.14 -7.41 0.43
CA LEU A 124 2.69 -8.34 -0.60
C LEU A 124 2.75 -7.71 -2.01
N SER A 125 2.34 -6.45 -2.13
CA SER A 125 2.38 -5.73 -3.40
C SER A 125 3.81 -5.52 -3.91
N ILE A 126 4.76 -5.17 -3.03
CA ILE A 126 6.20 -5.09 -3.34
C ILE A 126 6.74 -6.45 -3.80
N THR A 127 6.46 -7.50 -3.04
CA THR A 127 6.99 -8.83 -3.32
C THR A 127 6.45 -9.33 -4.67
N LYS A 128 5.16 -9.13 -4.93
CA LYS A 128 4.51 -9.52 -6.18
C LYS A 128 5.05 -8.74 -7.38
N SER A 129 5.13 -7.41 -7.30
CA SER A 129 5.59 -6.59 -8.42
C SER A 129 7.05 -6.87 -8.74
N THR A 130 7.92 -7.03 -7.74
CA THR A 130 9.33 -7.32 -7.96
C THR A 130 9.52 -8.74 -8.51
N THR A 131 8.73 -9.73 -8.07
CA THR A 131 8.75 -11.08 -8.68
C THR A 131 8.37 -11.02 -10.17
N ILE A 132 7.32 -10.27 -10.52
CA ILE A 132 6.92 -10.07 -11.92
C ILE A 132 8.03 -9.36 -12.70
N ALA A 133 8.65 -8.31 -12.13
CA ALA A 133 9.75 -7.61 -12.78
C ALA A 133 10.96 -8.52 -13.03
N ILE A 134 11.32 -9.38 -12.08
CA ILE A 134 12.36 -10.40 -12.27
C ILE A 134 11.98 -11.34 -13.43
N ILE A 135 10.72 -11.77 -13.52
CA ILE A 135 10.24 -12.59 -14.64
C ILE A 135 10.36 -11.82 -15.97
N CYS A 136 9.92 -10.56 -16.02
CA CYS A 136 10.04 -9.69 -17.19
C CYS A 136 11.49 -9.53 -17.65
N THR A 137 12.46 -9.47 -16.73
CA THR A 137 13.89 -9.35 -17.09
C THR A 137 14.48 -10.60 -17.75
N PHE A 138 13.78 -11.74 -17.80
CA PHE A 138 14.21 -12.90 -18.60
C PHE A 138 13.81 -12.79 -20.08
N PHE A 139 12.92 -11.87 -20.44
CA PHE A 139 12.50 -11.69 -21.83
C PHE A 139 13.21 -10.48 -22.44
N ASP A 140 13.86 -10.70 -23.58
CA ASP A 140 14.58 -9.64 -24.31
C ASP A 140 13.64 -8.60 -24.94
N CYS A 141 12.35 -8.93 -25.10
CA CYS A 141 11.33 -8.00 -25.59
C CYS A 141 11.23 -6.72 -24.75
N PHE A 142 11.51 -6.79 -23.44
CA PHE A 142 11.48 -5.62 -22.55
C PHE A 142 12.84 -4.91 -22.43
N ASN A 143 13.86 -5.34 -23.18
CA ASN A 143 15.20 -4.77 -23.18
C ASN A 143 15.38 -3.79 -24.35
N ILE A 144 14.80 -2.59 -24.21
CA ILE A 144 14.95 -1.53 -25.20
C ILE A 144 16.13 -0.62 -24.79
N PRO A 145 17.08 -0.34 -25.70
CA PRO A 145 18.19 0.57 -25.41
C PRO A 145 17.63 1.99 -25.20
N VAL A 146 17.78 2.49 -23.98
CA VAL A 146 17.36 3.82 -23.55
C VAL A 146 18.48 4.46 -22.75
N PHE A 147 18.59 5.78 -22.83
CA PHE A 147 19.55 6.53 -22.02
C PHE A 147 19.15 6.46 -20.53
N TRP A 148 19.66 5.46 -19.82
CA TRP A 148 19.30 5.22 -18.42
C TRP A 148 19.59 6.38 -17.45
N PRO A 149 20.61 7.26 -17.64
CA PRO A 149 20.83 8.37 -16.71
C PRO A 149 19.67 9.37 -16.71
N ILE A 150 19.01 9.59 -17.86
CA ILE A 150 17.85 10.50 -17.90
C ILE A 150 16.67 9.91 -17.12
N LEU A 151 16.45 8.59 -17.19
CA LEU A 151 15.41 7.91 -16.42
C LEU A 151 15.64 8.04 -14.92
N VAL A 152 16.89 7.90 -14.47
CA VAL A 152 17.26 8.09 -13.06
C VAL A 152 17.01 9.53 -12.61
N MET A 153 17.42 10.51 -13.42
CA MET A 153 17.19 11.93 -13.11
C MET A 153 15.69 12.27 -13.03
N TYR A 154 14.88 11.75 -13.95
CA TYR A 154 13.42 11.88 -13.89
C TYR A 154 12.85 11.23 -12.65
N PHE A 155 13.30 10.02 -12.32
CA PHE A 155 12.83 9.29 -11.14
C PHE A 155 13.15 10.05 -9.85
N ILE A 156 14.38 10.53 -9.69
CA ILE A 156 14.79 11.31 -8.50
C ILE A 156 13.97 12.59 -8.40
N THR A 157 13.80 13.32 -9.51
CA THR A 157 13.01 14.56 -9.53
C THR A 157 11.55 14.30 -9.15
N LEU A 158 10.92 13.29 -9.76
CA LEU A 158 9.57 12.87 -9.45
C LEU A 158 9.43 12.41 -7.99
N PHE A 159 10.37 11.61 -7.49
CA PHE A 159 10.43 11.15 -6.11
C PHE A 159 10.48 12.33 -5.14
N CYS A 160 11.40 13.27 -5.35
CA CYS A 160 11.55 14.44 -4.49
C CYS A 160 10.30 15.34 -4.51
N ILE A 161 9.75 15.62 -5.69
CA ILE A 161 8.55 16.46 -5.83
C ILE A 161 7.35 15.79 -5.15
N THR A 162 7.11 14.51 -5.43
CA THR A 162 5.98 13.76 -4.86
C THR A 162 6.11 13.67 -3.34
N MET A 163 7.28 13.30 -2.82
CA MET A 163 7.52 13.20 -1.37
C MET A 163 7.38 14.55 -0.67
N LYS A 164 7.93 15.63 -1.25
CA LYS A 164 7.79 16.99 -0.71
C LYS A 164 6.32 17.40 -0.66
N ARG A 165 5.54 17.13 -1.73
CA ARG A 165 4.10 17.43 -1.77
C ARG A 165 3.32 16.63 -0.72
N GLN A 166 3.61 15.33 -0.60
CA GLN A 166 2.96 14.46 0.39
C GLN A 166 3.27 14.90 1.83
N ILE A 167 4.54 15.18 2.15
CA ILE A 167 4.95 15.65 3.47
C ILE A 167 4.33 17.01 3.80
N LYS A 168 4.32 17.95 2.85
CA LYS A 168 3.67 19.27 3.05
C LYS A 168 2.18 19.14 3.35
N HIS A 169 1.48 18.24 2.66
CA HIS A 169 0.06 17.95 2.91
C HIS A 169 -0.14 17.35 4.31
N MET A 170 0.67 16.36 4.67
CA MET A 170 0.62 15.74 6.00
C MET A 170 0.86 16.76 7.12
N ILE A 171 1.80 17.69 6.94
CA ILE A 171 2.08 18.77 7.91
C ILE A 171 0.93 19.78 7.96
N LYS A 172 0.42 20.25 6.80
CA LYS A 172 -0.66 21.25 6.72
C LYS A 172 -1.90 20.79 7.48
N TYR A 173 -2.24 19.51 7.34
CA TYR A 173 -3.46 18.96 7.92
C TYR A 173 -3.22 18.16 9.22
N LYS A 174 -2.07 18.34 9.88
CA LYS A 174 -1.74 17.80 11.20
C LYS A 174 -1.93 16.28 11.36
N TYR A 175 -1.81 15.53 10.29
CA TYR A 175 -1.67 14.09 10.38
C TYR A 175 -0.14 13.80 10.46
N LEU A 176 0.42 13.70 11.69
CA LEU A 176 1.69 13.01 11.91
C LEU A 176 1.52 11.56 12.41
N PRO A 177 2.25 10.58 11.84
CA PRO A 177 2.17 9.16 12.26
C PRO A 177 2.69 8.89 13.67
N PHE A 178 3.46 9.83 14.24
CA PHE A 178 3.94 9.76 15.62
C PHE A 178 3.02 10.56 16.53
N THR A 179 2.21 9.84 17.30
CA THR A 179 1.35 10.39 18.35
C THR A 179 2.22 10.97 19.48
N ARG A 180 2.76 12.18 19.32
CA ARG A 180 3.59 12.82 20.35
C ARG A 180 2.77 13.30 21.54
N ASN A 181 1.45 13.47 21.36
CA ASN A 181 0.52 13.93 22.38
C ASN A 181 -0.59 12.90 22.61
N LYS A 182 -0.28 11.70 23.14
CA LYS A 182 -1.35 10.88 23.74
C LYS A 182 -1.81 11.60 25.02
N PRO A 183 -3.11 11.93 25.17
CA PRO A 183 -3.62 12.39 26.45
C PRO A 183 -3.41 11.28 27.47
N ARG A 184 -2.56 11.55 28.47
CA ARG A 184 -2.36 10.67 29.61
C ARG A 184 -3.66 10.74 30.40
N TYR A 185 -4.44 9.66 30.41
CA TYR A 185 -5.62 9.56 31.30
C TYR A 185 -5.13 9.78 32.73
N GLN A 186 -5.46 10.94 33.29
CA GLN A 186 -5.28 11.20 34.71
C GLN A 186 -6.25 10.24 35.40
N ARG A 187 -5.73 9.25 36.12
CA ARG A 187 -6.58 8.43 36.99
C ARG A 187 -7.24 9.39 37.97
N VAL A 188 -8.56 9.51 37.89
CA VAL A 188 -9.37 10.23 38.87
C VAL A 188 -9.08 9.57 40.23
N GLY A 189 -8.63 10.39 41.18
CA GLY A 189 -8.15 9.92 42.48
C GLY A 189 -9.20 9.08 43.20
N GLU A 190 -8.75 7.99 43.80
CA GLU A 190 -9.53 7.26 44.79
C GLU A 190 -9.92 8.23 45.90
N PRO A 191 -11.21 8.25 46.33
CA PRO A 191 -11.61 9.05 47.47
C PRO A 191 -10.92 8.47 48.71
N THR A 192 -10.09 9.28 49.35
CA THR A 192 -9.58 8.99 50.68
C THR A 192 -10.76 8.98 51.64
N GLU A 193 -11.17 7.79 52.09
CA GLU A 193 -12.07 7.64 53.23
C GLU A 193 -11.41 8.28 54.45
N SER A 194 -11.91 9.45 54.87
CA SER A 194 -11.61 9.99 56.19
C SER A 194 -12.33 9.12 57.21
N SER A 195 -11.59 8.20 57.84
CA SER A 195 -12.06 7.48 59.02
C SER A 195 -12.25 8.47 60.18
N LYS A 196 -13.37 8.29 60.89
CA LYS A 196 -13.79 9.05 62.09
C LYS A 196 -12.89 8.82 63.28
#